data_AF-A0A1B8WMD6-F1
#
_entry.id   AF-A0A1B8WMD6-F1
#
_cell.length_a   1.000
_cell.length_b   1.000
_cell.length_c   1.000
_cell.angle_alpha   90.00
_cell.angle_beta   90.00
_cell.angle_gamma   90.00
#
_symmetry.space_group_name_H-M   'P 1'
#
loop_
_entity.id
_entity.type
_entity.pdbx_description
1 polymer ?
#
loop_
_entity_poly.entity_id
_entity_poly.type
_entity_poly.pdbx_seq_one_letter_code
_entity_poly.pdbx_strand_id
1 'polypeptide(L)'
;MAKDFSKDILSSINKKTGKNITESSVKKLASGVTAETMQDEAELRKLIKQVSDMAKVKVTESTVNDIVKAVKASGMSASSMETLMKMMIKK
;
A
#
# COMPACT_ATOMS: atom_id res chain seq x y z
N MET A 1 -15.42 17.61 8.45
CA MET A 1 -15.63 16.29 7.80
C MET A 1 -14.25 15.74 7.49
N ALA A 2 -13.78 14.74 8.23
CA ALA A 2 -12.54 14.04 7.87
C ALA A 2 -12.81 13.36 6.53
N LYS A 3 -12.22 13.91 5.46
CA LYS A 3 -12.29 13.34 4.12
C LYS A 3 -11.72 11.92 4.25
N ASP A 4 -12.54 10.89 4.02
CA ASP A 4 -12.15 9.48 4.13
C ASP A 4 -11.00 9.21 3.13
N PHE A 5 -9.77 9.48 3.56
CA PHE A 5 -8.56 9.36 2.75
C PHE A 5 -8.44 7.95 2.17
N SER A 6 -8.86 6.95 2.95
CA SER A 6 -9.01 5.55 2.54
C SER A 6 -9.92 5.37 1.33
N LYS A 7 -11.07 6.06 1.27
CA LYS A 7 -12.01 5.96 0.12
C LYS A 7 -11.49 6.67 -1.12
N ASP A 8 -10.84 7.82 -0.95
CA ASP A 8 -10.22 8.55 -2.07
C ASP A 8 -9.09 7.72 -2.69
N ILE A 9 -8.28 7.06 -1.87
CA ILE A 9 -7.24 6.11 -2.32
C ILE A 9 -7.88 4.94 -3.08
N LEU A 10 -8.88 4.29 -2.51
CA LEU A 10 -9.52 3.14 -3.13
C LEU A 10 -10.16 3.50 -4.47
N SER A 11 -10.85 4.65 -4.55
CA SER A 11 -11.41 5.16 -5.79
C SER A 11 -10.32 5.41 -6.83
N SER A 12 -9.19 5.98 -6.43
CA SER A 12 -8.05 6.25 -7.31
C SER A 12 -7.41 4.96 -7.84
N ILE A 13 -7.22 3.96 -6.96
CA ILE A 13 -6.68 2.65 -7.34
C ILE A 13 -7.66 1.93 -8.28
N ASN A 14 -8.96 1.92 -7.96
CA ASN A 14 -9.98 1.28 -8.79
C ASN A 14 -10.05 1.91 -10.18
N LYS A 15 -9.92 3.24 -10.27
CA LYS A 15 -9.84 3.96 -11.55
C LYS A 15 -8.58 3.60 -12.33
N LYS A 16 -7.40 3.56 -11.70
CA LYS A 16 -6.14 3.24 -12.39
C LYS A 16 -6.03 1.76 -12.80
N THR A 17 -6.58 0.85 -12.01
CA THR A 17 -6.45 -0.61 -12.22
C THR A 17 -7.65 -1.23 -12.94
N GLY A 18 -8.77 -0.51 -13.05
CA GLY A 18 -10.04 -1.06 -13.55
C GLY A 18 -10.60 -2.18 -12.67
N LYS A 19 -10.15 -2.28 -11.41
CA LYS A 19 -10.60 -3.29 -10.44
C LYS A 19 -11.55 -2.69 -9.42
N ASN A 20 -12.39 -3.52 -8.85
CA ASN A 20 -13.24 -3.15 -7.73
C ASN A 20 -12.60 -3.61 -6.41
N ILE A 21 -11.52 -2.95 -6.01
CA ILE A 21 -10.91 -3.18 -4.70
C ILE A 21 -11.81 -2.52 -3.66
N THR A 22 -12.29 -3.32 -2.71
CA THR A 22 -13.19 -2.86 -1.64
C THR A 22 -12.43 -2.71 -0.34
N GLU A 23 -12.95 -1.90 0.59
CA GLU A 23 -12.41 -1.81 1.95
C GLU A 23 -12.32 -3.19 2.61
N SER A 24 -13.26 -4.09 2.34
CA SER A 24 -13.26 -5.44 2.90
C SER A 24 -12.06 -6.26 2.40
N SER A 25 -11.71 -6.14 1.11
CA SER A 25 -10.51 -6.77 0.52
C SER A 25 -9.23 -6.25 1.17
N VAL A 26 -9.17 -4.93 1.38
CA VAL A 26 -8.01 -4.28 2.01
C VAL A 26 -7.91 -4.67 3.48
N LYS A 27 -9.03 -4.69 4.21
CA LYS A 27 -9.08 -5.14 5.61
C LYS A 27 -8.60 -6.58 5.75
N LYS A 28 -9.01 -7.49 4.86
CA LYS A 28 -8.53 -8.88 4.89
C LYS A 28 -7.02 -8.98 4.75
N LEU A 29 -6.41 -8.16 3.89
CA LEU A 29 -4.95 -8.11 3.77
C LEU A 29 -4.32 -7.48 5.02
N ALA A 30 -4.85 -6.35 5.48
CA ALA A 30 -4.33 -5.63 6.65
C ALA A 30 -4.42 -6.46 7.94
N SER A 31 -5.43 -7.32 8.09
CA SER A 31 -5.58 -8.19 9.26
C SER A 31 -4.45 -9.22 9.41
N GLY A 32 -3.74 -9.55 8.33
CA GLY A 32 -2.59 -10.44 8.35
C GLY A 32 -1.24 -9.75 8.49
N VAL A 33 -1.21 -8.41 8.54
CA VAL A 33 0.04 -7.64 8.61
C VAL A 33 0.34 -7.33 10.07
N THR A 34 1.44 -7.88 10.58
CA THR A 34 1.94 -7.58 11.93
C THR A 34 3.08 -6.56 11.86
N ALA A 35 3.52 -6.07 13.02
CA ALA A 35 4.72 -5.26 13.10
C ALA A 35 5.97 -6.00 12.58
N GLU A 36 6.05 -7.32 12.79
CA GLU A 36 7.13 -8.16 12.28
C GLU A 36 7.15 -8.19 10.75
N THR A 37 5.98 -8.30 10.10
CA THR A 37 5.86 -8.21 8.64
C THR A 37 6.33 -6.86 8.07
N MET A 38 6.27 -5.78 8.87
CA MET A 38 6.78 -4.47 8.45
C MET A 38 8.29 -4.32 8.68
N GLN A 39 8.87 -5.10 9.59
CA GLN A 39 10.31 -5.10 9.89
C GLN A 39 11.08 -6.06 8.98
N ASP A 40 10.49 -7.23 8.68
CA ASP A 40 11.07 -8.23 7.82
C ASP A 40 10.93 -7.86 6.35
N GLU A 41 12.08 -7.77 5.67
CA GLU A 41 12.12 -7.37 4.28
C GLU A 41 11.55 -8.43 3.33
N ALA A 42 11.74 -9.72 3.63
CA ALA A 42 11.23 -10.80 2.79
C ALA A 42 9.70 -10.88 2.89
N GLU A 43 9.14 -10.74 4.10
CA GLU A 43 7.69 -10.66 4.31
C GLU A 43 7.09 -9.42 3.68
N LEU A 44 7.72 -8.25 3.84
CA LEU A 44 7.23 -7.01 3.25
C LEU A 44 7.21 -7.09 1.72
N ARG A 45 8.25 -7.68 1.10
CA ARG A 45 8.28 -7.94 -0.35
C ARG A 45 7.16 -8.87 -0.79
N LYS A 46 6.88 -9.92 -0.02
CA LYS A 46 5.78 -10.86 -0.29
C LYS A 46 4.42 -10.15 -0.20
N LEU A 47 4.23 -9.31 0.81
CA LEU A 47 3.02 -8.51 0.99
C LEU A 47 2.81 -7.56 -0.19
N ILE A 48 3.85 -6.84 -0.62
CA ILE A 48 3.78 -5.94 -1.79
C ILE A 48 3.34 -6.71 -3.03
N LYS A 49 3.92 -7.90 -3.29
CA LYS A 49 3.52 -8.76 -4.42
C LYS A 49 2.06 -9.21 -4.30
N GLN A 50 1.61 -9.66 -3.12
CA GLN A 50 0.22 -10.06 -2.89
C GLN A 50 -0.78 -8.92 -3.14
N VAL A 51 -0.46 -7.70 -2.69
CA VAL A 51 -1.29 -6.51 -2.94
C VAL A 51 -1.29 -6.17 -4.43
N SER A 52 -0.12 -6.25 -5.08
CA SER A 52 0.03 -5.99 -6.52
C SER A 52 -0.79 -6.96 -7.36
N ASP A 53 -0.77 -8.25 -7.01
CA ASP A 53 -1.55 -9.30 -7.66
C ASP A 53 -3.06 -9.09 -7.46
N MET A 54 -3.49 -8.70 -6.26
CA MET A 54 -4.88 -8.32 -5.99
C MET A 54 -5.32 -7.14 -6.88
N ALA A 55 -4.45 -6.15 -7.03
CA ALA A 55 -4.69 -4.99 -7.90
C ALA A 55 -4.48 -5.31 -9.40
N LYS A 56 -4.00 -6.52 -9.74
CA LYS A 56 -3.53 -6.91 -11.08
C LYS A 56 -2.55 -5.91 -11.71
N VAL A 57 -1.73 -5.27 -10.88
CA VAL A 57 -0.66 -4.39 -11.33
C VAL A 57 0.62 -5.21 -11.37
N LYS A 58 1.41 -5.08 -12.44
CA LYS A 58 2.75 -5.68 -12.47
C LYS A 58 3.73 -4.66 -11.88
N VAL A 59 4.33 -5.00 -10.74
CA VAL A 59 5.44 -4.25 -10.15
C VAL A 59 6.76 -4.92 -10.52
N THR A 60 7.77 -4.12 -10.84
CA THR A 60 9.12 -4.62 -11.10
C THR A 60 9.85 -4.82 -9.77
N GLU A 61 10.90 -5.64 -9.74
CA GLU A 61 11.71 -5.83 -8.53
C GLU A 61 12.32 -4.52 -8.03
N SER A 62 12.67 -3.61 -8.94
CA SER A 62 13.14 -2.27 -8.58
C SER A 62 12.06 -1.50 -7.80
N THR A 63 10.82 -1.50 -8.29
CA THR A 63 9.74 -0.78 -7.60
C THR A 63 9.36 -1.46 -6.27
N VAL A 64 9.44 -2.79 -6.18
CA VAL A 64 9.31 -3.49 -4.89
C VAL A 64 10.39 -3.02 -3.90
N ASN A 65 11.66 -2.95 -4.32
CA ASN A 65 12.75 -2.50 -3.46
C ASN A 65 12.59 -1.04 -3.03
N ASP A 66 12.12 -0.17 -3.92
CA ASP A 66 11.87 1.23 -3.60
C ASP A 66 10.74 1.40 -2.58
N ILE A 67 9.66 0.61 -2.71
CA ILE A 67 8.57 0.59 -1.74
C ILE A 67 9.08 0.10 -0.38
N VAL A 68 9.85 -1.00 -0.34
CA VAL A 68 10.45 -1.52 0.90
C VAL A 68 11.30 -0.46 1.59
N LYS A 69 12.17 0.22 0.84
CA LYS A 69 13.01 1.29 1.38
C LYS A 69 12.18 2.45 1.91
N ALA A 70 11.15 2.87 1.19
CA ALA A 70 10.27 3.96 1.61
C ALA A 70 9.48 3.61 2.89
N VAL A 71 9.00 2.37 3.01
CA VAL A 71 8.28 1.87 4.19
C VAL A 71 9.20 1.74 5.40
N LYS A 72 10.42 1.22 5.21
CA LYS A 72 11.43 1.18 6.28
C LYS A 72 11.85 2.59 6.71
N ALA A 73 12.04 3.50 5.75
CA ALA A 73 12.45 4.88 6.01
C ALA A 73 11.37 5.73 6.67
N SER A 74 10.08 5.42 6.46
CA SER A 74 8.97 6.13 7.11
C SER A 74 8.86 5.85 8.61
N GLY A 75 9.65 4.91 9.14
CA GLY A 75 9.71 4.59 10.56
C GLY A 75 8.36 4.13 11.13
N MET A 76 7.46 3.62 10.28
CA MET A 76 6.07 3.27 10.63
C MET A 76 5.24 4.43 11.23
N SER A 77 5.67 5.68 11.04
CA SER A 77 4.92 6.84 11.50
C SER A 77 3.71 7.06 10.58
N ALA A 78 2.50 6.99 11.15
CA ALA A 78 1.24 7.20 10.41
C ALA A 78 1.21 8.56 9.70
N SER A 79 1.78 9.59 10.33
CA SER A 79 1.87 10.95 9.79
C SER A 79 2.80 11.04 8.56
N SER A 80 3.95 10.36 8.62
CA SER A 80 4.89 10.27 7.49
C SER A 80 4.29 9.47 6.34
N MET A 81 3.57 8.39 6.64
CA MET A 81 2.91 7.55 5.65
C MET A 81 1.78 8.29 4.91
N GLU A 82 0.97 9.07 5.63
CA GLU A 82 -0.09 9.90 5.03
C GLU A 82 0.48 10.95 4.08
N THR A 83 1.58 11.60 4.48
CA THR A 83 2.28 12.60 3.66
C THR A 83 2.86 11.97 2.39
N LEU A 84 3.50 10.81 2.51
CA LEU A 84 4.02 10.05 1.37
C LEU A 84 2.90 9.64 0.41
N MET A 85 1.78 9.09 0.93
CA MET A 85 0.64 8.73 0.09
C MET A 85 0.04 9.94 -0.62
N LYS A 86 -0.11 11.08 0.05
CA LYS A 86 -0.59 12.31 -0.56
C LYS A 86 0.30 12.75 -1.73
N MET A 87 1.62 12.65 -1.59
CA MET A 87 2.54 12.96 -2.69
C MET A 87 2.44 11.97 -3.85
N MET A 88 2.28 10.67 -3.56
CA MET A 88 2.14 9.64 -4.59
C MET A 88 0.82 9.73 -5.37
N ILE A 89 -0.28 10.12 -4.72
CA ILE A 89 -1.60 10.26 -5.37
C ILE A 89 -1.68 11.52 -6.22
N LYS A 90 -0.99 12.59 -5.82
CA LYS A 90 -0.92 13.84 -6.60
C LYS A 90 -0.05 13.72 -7.86
N LYS A 91 0.72 12.65 -7.99
CA LYS A 91 1.52 12.32 -9.18
C LYS A 91 0.72 11.52 -10.20
#